data_AF-A0A5J5IV60-F1
#
_entry.id   AF-A0A5J5IV60-F1
#
_cell.length_a   1.000
_cell.length_b   1.000
_cell.length_c   1.000
_cell.angle_alpha   90.00
_cell.angle_beta   90.00
_cell.angle_gamma   90.00
#
_symmetry.space_group_name_H-M   'P 1'
#
loop_
_entity.id
_entity.type
_entity.pdbx_description
1 polymer ?
#
loop_
_entity_poly.entity_id
_entity_poly.type
_entity_poly.pdbx_seq_one_letter_code
_entity_poly.pdbx_strand_id
1 'polypeptide(L)'
;MVVVVVVPVARAVWLALVDPATVAFLVSSSGPEAVTAVVSLLWAALIVAGRFLGPAVLSPVLAFIAVGSDLPRARVFARPLRRALSIPVLVLLAASAACGTALVVAGVWSLGHCALFVAAGFLAGLISAVLWVVGQVFPRGAVIIGVGLAGGGAAALLWPAFGVVVPAAWVGLVFSDSGGWVAVVGLAALAVVLMSVVPVLLERLTVDDVVQQSVRREATVDHAAVLQLGELSALYQAKPTAGRFRRAVRVGRPTLCTFFLADLIGATRTPGRLLAAFAGTIGAGVLLAAAVVLPGGAGVVWGTAGGLMLFAAIGPLTDGIRHAAAATSERSIYGVSDGLLLFAHLTMPFAVMTALLLLAVAVTSAVFAAPFVDCALIVVSVGAIAIGTRIGNALKGSMPLSLLAAVPTPFGDPMALVRVAWAVDGLLLVGVAGASAGAGASAAVFLFGVAAMAAVVGFARWRRRSH
;
A
#
# COMPACT_ATOMS: atom_id res chain seq x y z
N MET A 1 22.74 1.95 11.81
CA MET A 1 21.36 1.93 11.28
C MET A 1 20.81 0.51 11.11
N VAL A 2 21.45 -0.36 10.31
CA VAL A 2 20.94 -1.74 10.05
C VAL A 2 20.70 -2.53 11.35
N VAL A 3 21.66 -2.59 12.26
CA VAL A 3 21.51 -3.34 13.53
C VAL A 3 20.44 -2.74 14.45
N VAL A 4 20.32 -1.41 14.49
CA VAL A 4 19.45 -0.69 15.45
C VAL A 4 17.98 -0.70 15.00
N VAL A 5 17.69 -0.77 13.70
CA VAL A 5 16.32 -0.71 13.18
C VAL A 5 15.86 -2.04 12.60
N VAL A 6 16.70 -2.71 11.80
CA VAL A 6 16.29 -3.95 11.11
C VAL A 6 16.17 -5.11 12.08
N VAL A 7 17.09 -5.25 13.04
CA VAL A 7 17.07 -6.38 13.99
C VAL A 7 15.85 -6.33 14.92
N PRO A 8 15.48 -5.19 15.54
CA PRO A 8 14.28 -5.14 16.37
C PRO A 8 12.99 -5.39 15.57
N VAL A 9 12.90 -4.88 14.34
CA VAL A 9 11.74 -5.12 13.47
C VAL A 9 11.66 -6.59 13.09
N ALA A 10 12.77 -7.20 12.64
CA ALA A 10 12.84 -8.62 12.31
C ALA A 10 12.48 -9.50 13.52
N ARG A 11 12.98 -9.14 14.71
CA ARG A 11 12.64 -9.81 15.97
C ARG A 11 11.16 -9.66 16.31
N ALA A 12 10.58 -8.46 16.17
CA ALA A 12 9.17 -8.24 16.43
C ALA A 12 8.28 -9.06 15.50
N VAL A 13 8.61 -9.10 14.20
CA VAL A 13 7.92 -9.95 13.21
C VAL A 13 8.05 -11.43 13.58
N TRP A 14 9.25 -11.89 13.93
CA TRP A 14 9.48 -13.27 14.34
C TRP A 14 8.67 -13.65 15.59
N LEU A 15 8.67 -12.81 16.62
CA LEU A 15 7.88 -13.03 17.83
C LEU A 15 6.37 -13.04 17.53
N ALA A 16 5.90 -12.20 16.60
CA ALA A 16 4.50 -12.24 16.17
C ALA A 16 4.14 -13.51 15.39
N LEU A 17 5.07 -14.07 14.60
CA LEU A 17 4.85 -15.30 13.83
C LEU A 17 4.83 -16.56 14.70
N VAL A 18 5.66 -16.62 15.75
CA VAL A 18 5.73 -17.76 16.68
C VAL A 18 4.68 -17.65 17.79
N ASP A 19 3.95 -16.55 17.87
CA ASP A 19 2.86 -16.37 18.83
C ASP A 19 1.79 -17.48 18.64
N PRO A 20 1.33 -18.14 19.73
CA PRO A 20 0.38 -19.23 19.64
C PRO A 20 -0.93 -18.87 18.92
N ALA A 21 -1.40 -17.63 19.02
CA ALA A 21 -2.62 -17.21 18.33
C ALA A 21 -2.39 -17.09 16.81
N THR A 22 -1.24 -16.56 16.41
CA THR A 22 -0.84 -16.51 14.99
C THR A 22 -0.67 -17.91 14.42
N VAL A 23 0.00 -18.81 15.14
CA VAL A 23 0.14 -20.21 14.72
C VAL A 23 -1.22 -20.88 14.59
N ALA A 24 -2.12 -20.70 15.57
CA ALA A 24 -3.48 -21.25 15.51
C ALA A 24 -4.26 -20.73 14.29
N PHE A 25 -4.15 -19.44 13.97
CA PHE A 25 -4.75 -18.88 12.75
C PHE A 25 -4.14 -19.48 11.48
N LEU A 26 -2.81 -19.58 11.40
CA LEU A 26 -2.12 -20.14 10.25
C LEU A 26 -2.46 -21.62 10.01
N VAL A 27 -2.73 -22.39 11.07
CA VAL A 27 -3.10 -23.81 10.97
C VAL A 27 -4.60 -24.00 10.69
N SER A 28 -5.42 -22.98 10.91
CA SER A 28 -6.86 -23.03 10.61
C SER A 28 -7.14 -23.18 9.11
N SER A 29 -8.39 -23.50 8.76
CA SER A 29 -8.86 -23.51 7.37
C SER A 29 -8.67 -22.17 6.65
N SER A 30 -8.60 -21.06 7.39
CA SER A 30 -8.40 -19.72 6.83
C SER A 30 -6.94 -19.41 6.47
N GLY A 31 -5.96 -20.18 6.94
CA GLY A 31 -4.54 -19.97 6.61
C GLY A 31 -4.25 -20.07 5.11
N PRO A 32 -4.58 -21.19 4.45
CA PRO A 32 -4.44 -21.37 3.00
C PRO A 32 -5.22 -20.32 2.18
N GLU A 33 -6.41 -19.94 2.65
CA GLU A 33 -7.24 -18.90 2.04
C GLU A 33 -6.56 -17.53 2.11
N ALA A 34 -6.00 -17.17 3.26
CA ALA A 34 -5.24 -15.94 3.44
C ALA A 34 -4.01 -15.88 2.52
N VAL A 35 -3.26 -16.98 2.40
CA VAL A 35 -2.12 -17.08 1.47
C VAL A 35 -2.56 -16.86 0.02
N THR A 36 -3.65 -17.52 -0.40
CA THR A 36 -4.23 -17.36 -1.74
C THR A 36 -4.65 -15.91 -2.01
N ALA A 37 -5.32 -15.27 -1.05
CA ALA A 37 -5.74 -13.89 -1.14
C ALA A 37 -4.54 -12.94 -1.26
N VAL A 38 -3.54 -13.09 -0.39
CA VAL A 38 -2.33 -12.26 -0.36
C VAL A 38 -1.55 -12.37 -1.68
N VAL A 39 -1.34 -13.59 -2.18
CA VAL A 39 -0.63 -13.79 -3.46
C VAL A 39 -1.41 -13.19 -4.63
N SER A 40 -2.73 -13.39 -4.68
CA SER A 40 -3.58 -12.83 -5.74
C SER A 40 -3.54 -11.29 -5.75
N LEU A 41 -3.65 -10.68 -4.58
CA LEU A 41 -3.60 -9.23 -4.42
C LEU A 41 -2.20 -8.67 -4.72
N LEU A 42 -1.14 -9.37 -4.33
CA LEU A 42 0.24 -8.99 -4.64
C LEU A 42 0.49 -9.01 -6.14
N TRP A 43 0.05 -10.06 -6.83
CA TRP A 43 0.16 -10.19 -8.28
C TRP A 43 -0.63 -9.09 -9.00
N ALA A 44 -1.86 -8.82 -8.56
CA ALA A 44 -2.67 -7.71 -9.06
C ALA A 44 -2.02 -6.35 -8.81
N ALA A 45 -1.41 -6.15 -7.63
CA ALA A 45 -0.72 -4.91 -7.29
C ALA A 45 0.54 -4.71 -8.12
N LEU A 46 1.35 -5.75 -8.33
CA LEU A 46 2.61 -5.65 -9.07
C LEU A 46 2.41 -5.42 -10.57
N ILE A 47 1.40 -6.04 -11.18
CA ILE A 47 1.08 -5.75 -12.59
C ILE A 47 0.58 -4.32 -12.75
N VAL A 48 -0.25 -3.81 -11.83
CA VAL A 48 -0.70 -2.42 -11.86
C VAL A 48 0.44 -1.45 -11.54
N ALA A 49 1.35 -1.81 -10.63
CA ALA A 49 2.52 -1.01 -10.30
C ALA A 49 3.46 -0.89 -11.49
N GLY A 50 3.64 -1.95 -12.29
CA GLY A 50 4.49 -1.96 -13.48
C GLY A 50 4.12 -0.88 -14.50
N ARG A 51 2.83 -0.53 -14.60
CA ARG A 51 2.36 0.57 -15.44
C ARG A 51 3.03 1.91 -15.11
N PHE A 52 3.32 2.15 -13.84
CA PHE A 52 3.83 3.43 -13.33
C PHE A 52 5.32 3.39 -13.01
N LEU A 53 5.77 2.25 -12.47
CA LEU A 53 7.11 2.00 -11.96
C LEU A 53 7.63 0.71 -12.57
N GLY A 54 8.05 0.76 -13.83
CA GLY A 54 8.59 -0.42 -14.51
C GLY A 54 9.92 -0.91 -13.92
N PRO A 55 10.21 -2.23 -13.97
CA PRO A 55 11.51 -2.77 -13.55
C PRO A 55 12.64 -2.53 -14.57
N ALA A 56 12.33 -2.37 -15.87
CA ALA A 56 13.32 -2.09 -16.91
C ALA A 56 13.51 -0.58 -17.09
N VAL A 57 14.33 0.04 -16.24
CA VAL A 57 14.59 1.49 -16.24
C VAL A 57 16.10 1.76 -16.20
N LEU A 58 16.54 2.79 -16.93
CA LEU A 58 17.91 3.31 -16.97
C LEU A 58 17.90 4.81 -16.59
N SER A 59 19.07 5.47 -16.58
CA SER A 59 19.05 6.94 -16.58
C SER A 59 18.45 7.44 -17.90
N PRO A 60 17.79 8.62 -17.94
CA PRO A 60 17.09 9.07 -19.15
C PRO A 60 17.96 9.15 -20.40
N VAL A 61 19.21 9.62 -20.25
CA VAL A 61 20.18 9.70 -21.35
C VAL A 61 20.55 8.30 -21.85
N LEU A 62 20.83 7.35 -20.95
CA LEU A 62 21.13 5.96 -21.33
C LEU A 62 19.90 5.26 -21.92
N ALA A 63 18.70 5.55 -21.44
CA ALA A 63 17.46 5.02 -21.99
C ALA A 63 17.27 5.48 -23.45
N PHE A 64 17.48 6.77 -23.71
CA PHE A 64 17.38 7.33 -25.06
C PHE A 64 18.40 6.68 -26.02
N ILE A 65 19.67 6.63 -25.62
CA ILE A 65 20.75 6.08 -26.46
C ILE A 65 20.61 4.57 -26.65
N ALA A 66 20.38 3.82 -25.58
CA ALA A 66 20.43 2.35 -25.63
C ALA A 66 19.18 1.74 -26.26
N VAL A 67 17.99 2.31 -26.02
CA VAL A 67 16.74 1.82 -26.64
C VAL A 67 16.61 2.28 -28.10
N GLY A 68 17.25 3.40 -28.46
CA GLY A 68 17.34 3.88 -29.84
C GLY A 68 18.40 3.18 -30.70
N SER A 69 19.23 2.30 -30.10
CA SER A 69 20.23 1.50 -30.81
C SER A 69 19.68 0.13 -31.25
N ASP A 70 20.34 -0.53 -32.21
CA ASP A 70 20.00 -1.89 -32.67
C ASP A 70 20.39 -3.00 -31.66
N LEU A 71 20.79 -2.65 -30.44
CA LEU A 71 21.16 -3.63 -29.42
C LEU A 71 19.92 -4.36 -28.88
N PRO A 72 19.96 -5.69 -28.72
CA PRO A 72 18.87 -6.43 -28.10
C PRO A 72 18.54 -5.89 -26.70
N ARG A 73 17.29 -5.53 -26.47
CA ARG A 73 16.86 -4.88 -25.22
C ARG A 73 17.04 -5.78 -24.02
N ALA A 74 16.95 -7.10 -24.21
CA ALA A 74 17.25 -8.08 -23.18
C ALA A 74 18.70 -7.95 -22.64
N ARG A 75 19.68 -7.60 -23.49
CA ARG A 75 21.07 -7.37 -23.07
C ARG A 75 21.23 -6.01 -22.39
N VAL A 76 20.62 -4.96 -22.97
CA VAL A 76 20.65 -3.59 -22.42
C VAL A 76 20.09 -3.55 -21.00
N PHE A 77 18.95 -4.19 -20.75
CA PHE A 77 18.28 -4.18 -19.45
C PHE A 77 18.69 -5.31 -18.50
N ALA A 78 19.60 -6.22 -18.88
CA ALA A 78 19.91 -7.41 -18.08
C ALA A 78 20.31 -7.10 -16.63
N ARG A 79 21.14 -6.06 -16.41
CA ARG A 79 21.58 -5.66 -15.07
C ARG A 79 20.48 -4.97 -14.25
N PRO A 80 19.83 -3.89 -14.72
CA PRO A 80 18.76 -3.23 -13.95
C PRO A 80 17.59 -4.18 -13.71
N LEU A 81 17.23 -5.00 -14.70
CA LEU A 81 16.15 -5.97 -14.58
C LEU A 81 16.46 -7.02 -13.51
N ARG A 82 17.64 -7.67 -13.53
CA ARG A 82 17.99 -8.66 -12.48
C ARG A 82 17.88 -8.08 -11.07
N ARG A 83 18.35 -6.84 -10.86
CA ARG A 83 18.24 -6.16 -9.56
C ARG A 83 16.79 -5.89 -9.18
N ALA A 84 15.98 -5.37 -10.10
CA ALA A 84 14.58 -5.11 -9.84
C ALA A 84 13.81 -6.41 -9.57
N LEU A 85 13.95 -7.42 -10.43
CA LEU A 85 13.25 -8.70 -10.32
C LEU A 85 13.67 -9.50 -9.08
N SER A 86 14.89 -9.31 -8.55
CA SER A 86 15.28 -9.96 -7.29
C SER A 86 14.48 -9.48 -6.08
N ILE A 87 13.88 -8.28 -6.12
CA ILE A 87 13.13 -7.72 -4.98
C ILE A 87 11.90 -8.57 -4.64
N PRO A 88 10.91 -8.78 -5.54
CA PRO A 88 9.74 -9.59 -5.21
C PRO A 88 10.11 -11.04 -4.90
N VAL A 89 11.14 -11.59 -5.55
CA VAL A 89 11.65 -12.95 -5.27
C VAL A 89 12.17 -13.06 -3.84
N LEU A 90 13.06 -12.16 -3.42
CA LEU A 90 13.63 -12.19 -2.07
C LEU A 90 12.58 -11.91 -1.00
N VAL A 91 11.63 -11.02 -1.25
CA VAL A 91 10.54 -10.72 -0.31
C VAL A 91 9.64 -11.94 -0.09
N LEU A 92 9.19 -12.60 -1.16
CA LEU A 92 8.33 -13.78 -1.02
C LEU A 92 9.08 -15.01 -0.50
N LEU A 93 10.37 -15.16 -0.87
CA LEU A 93 11.23 -16.17 -0.29
C LEU A 93 11.41 -15.96 1.22
N ALA A 94 11.69 -14.74 1.66
CA ALA A 94 11.84 -14.43 3.08
C ALA A 94 10.53 -14.60 3.87
N ALA A 95 9.40 -14.16 3.30
CA ALA A 95 8.09 -14.31 3.93
C ALA A 95 7.69 -15.79 4.08
N SER A 96 7.85 -16.58 3.01
CA SER A 96 7.57 -18.02 3.05
C SER A 96 8.50 -18.77 4.00
N ALA A 97 9.79 -18.44 4.03
CA ALA A 97 10.75 -19.00 4.96
C ALA A 97 10.43 -18.63 6.42
N ALA A 98 10.04 -17.38 6.69
CA ALA A 98 9.69 -16.95 8.04
C ALA A 98 8.43 -17.67 8.54
N CYS A 99 7.36 -17.74 7.73
CA CYS A 99 6.14 -18.46 8.10
C CYS A 99 6.38 -19.97 8.23
N GLY A 100 7.08 -20.58 7.26
CA GLY A 100 7.37 -22.02 7.28
C GLY A 100 8.23 -22.42 8.47
N THR A 101 9.29 -21.66 8.77
CA THR A 101 10.15 -21.95 9.94
C THR A 101 9.42 -21.71 11.25
N ALA A 102 8.53 -20.71 11.35
CA ALA A 102 7.69 -20.52 12.53
C ALA A 102 6.79 -21.75 12.78
N LEU A 103 6.18 -22.31 11.74
CA LEU A 103 5.32 -23.52 11.85
C LEU A 103 6.12 -24.79 12.16
N VAL A 104 7.37 -24.91 11.69
CA VAL A 104 8.28 -25.98 12.09
C VAL A 104 8.68 -25.85 13.56
N VAL A 105 9.03 -24.64 14.01
CA VAL A 105 9.39 -24.36 15.41
C VAL A 105 8.21 -24.63 16.36
N ALA A 106 6.98 -24.34 15.90
CA ALA A 106 5.76 -24.67 16.62
C ALA A 106 5.41 -26.18 16.60
N GLY A 107 6.19 -27.02 15.92
CA GLY A 107 5.98 -28.46 15.85
C GLY A 107 4.82 -28.90 14.95
N VAL A 108 4.28 -27.99 14.11
CA VAL A 108 3.14 -28.26 13.24
C VAL A 108 3.60 -28.85 11.91
N TRP A 109 4.65 -28.27 11.31
CA TRP A 109 5.14 -28.67 9.99
C TRP A 109 6.43 -29.47 10.07
N SER A 110 6.61 -30.36 9.09
CA SER A 110 7.90 -30.99 8.83
C SER A 110 8.84 -30.05 8.08
N LEU A 111 10.15 -30.32 8.14
CA LEU A 111 11.15 -29.60 7.33
C LEU A 111 10.89 -29.72 5.82
N GLY A 112 10.36 -30.87 5.37
CA GLY A 112 10.02 -31.11 3.97
C GLY A 112 8.88 -30.20 3.48
N HIS A 113 7.81 -30.08 4.27
CA HIS A 113 6.70 -29.18 3.97
C HIS A 113 7.15 -27.71 3.96
N CYS A 114 7.97 -27.30 4.94
CA CYS A 114 8.60 -25.98 4.94
C CYS A 114 9.42 -25.74 3.66
N ALA A 115 10.23 -26.71 3.22
CA ALA A 115 11.02 -26.58 2.00
C ALA A 115 10.14 -26.43 0.74
N LEU A 116 9.04 -27.18 0.65
CA LEU A 116 8.06 -27.05 -0.44
C LEU A 116 7.40 -25.66 -0.44
N PHE A 117 7.02 -25.14 0.73
CA PHE A 117 6.42 -23.81 0.83
C PHE A 117 7.40 -22.68 0.48
N VAL A 118 8.67 -22.82 0.89
CA VAL A 118 9.75 -21.89 0.47
C VAL A 118 9.96 -21.93 -1.04
N ALA A 119 9.94 -23.12 -1.66
CA ALA A 119 10.00 -23.26 -3.11
C ALA A 119 8.80 -22.59 -3.80
N ALA A 120 7.59 -22.77 -3.28
CA ALA A 120 6.39 -22.08 -3.79
C ALA A 120 6.52 -20.55 -3.67
N GLY A 121 7.05 -20.04 -2.55
CA GLY A 121 7.33 -18.61 -2.36
C GLY A 121 8.33 -18.05 -3.38
N PHE A 122 9.41 -18.79 -3.66
CA PHE A 122 10.36 -18.44 -4.71
C PHE A 122 9.69 -18.35 -6.09
N LEU A 123 8.90 -19.37 -6.46
CA LEU A 123 8.21 -19.43 -7.75
C LEU A 123 7.14 -18.33 -7.89
N ALA A 124 6.36 -18.08 -6.84
CA ALA A 124 5.43 -16.96 -6.78
C ALA A 124 6.15 -15.61 -6.90
N GLY A 125 7.39 -15.52 -6.39
CA GLY A 125 8.32 -14.40 -6.59
C GLY A 125 8.72 -14.19 -8.04
N LEU A 126 9.04 -15.26 -8.77
CA LEU A 126 9.34 -15.17 -10.20
C LEU A 126 8.12 -14.74 -11.01
N ILE A 127 6.94 -15.31 -10.74
CA ILE A 127 5.68 -14.93 -11.38
C ILE A 127 5.38 -13.44 -11.11
N SER A 128 5.51 -13.01 -9.85
CA SER A 128 5.39 -11.61 -9.43
C SER A 128 6.32 -10.69 -10.23
N ALA A 129 7.57 -11.10 -10.44
CA ALA A 129 8.56 -10.36 -11.19
C ALA A 129 8.17 -10.22 -12.67
N VAL A 130 7.67 -11.29 -13.31
CA VAL A 130 7.19 -11.22 -14.70
C VAL A 130 5.94 -10.37 -14.81
N LEU A 131 4.97 -10.50 -13.91
CA LEU A 131 3.77 -9.67 -13.89
C LEU A 131 4.10 -8.17 -13.76
N TRP A 132 5.15 -7.84 -13.00
CA TRP A 132 5.66 -6.48 -12.91
C TRP A 132 6.19 -5.96 -14.26
N VAL A 133 6.91 -6.79 -15.02
CA VAL A 133 7.35 -6.47 -16.40
C VAL A 133 6.16 -6.36 -17.36
N VAL A 134 5.20 -7.29 -17.29
CA VAL A 134 3.98 -7.27 -18.11
C VAL A 134 3.22 -5.97 -17.89
N GLY A 135 3.13 -5.50 -16.64
CA GLY A 135 2.54 -4.21 -16.30
C GLY A 135 3.21 -3.02 -16.98
N GLN A 136 4.54 -3.06 -17.09
CA GLN A 136 5.33 -2.03 -17.77
C GLN A 136 5.08 -2.03 -19.29
N VAL A 137 5.02 -3.22 -19.89
CA VAL A 137 4.87 -3.39 -21.35
C VAL A 137 3.43 -3.13 -21.81
N PHE A 138 2.44 -3.49 -21.01
CA PHE A 138 1.01 -3.35 -21.34
C PHE A 138 0.28 -2.44 -20.34
N PRO A 139 0.63 -1.14 -20.25
CA PRO A 139 0.11 -0.24 -19.22
C PRO A 139 -1.42 -0.07 -19.26
N ARG A 140 -2.04 -0.23 -20.43
CA ARG A 140 -3.50 -0.18 -20.59
C ARG A 140 -4.18 -1.47 -20.13
N GLY A 141 -3.58 -2.62 -20.44
CA GLY A 141 -4.09 -3.94 -20.08
C GLY A 141 -3.84 -4.32 -18.61
N ALA A 142 -2.81 -3.73 -17.99
CA ALA A 142 -2.39 -4.03 -16.62
C ALA A 142 -3.53 -3.97 -15.59
N VAL A 143 -4.45 -3.01 -15.72
CA VAL A 143 -5.60 -2.88 -14.81
C VAL A 143 -6.59 -4.02 -15.01
N ILE A 144 -6.91 -4.37 -16.26
CA ILE A 144 -7.84 -5.45 -16.58
C ILE A 144 -7.27 -6.79 -16.08
N ILE A 145 -5.99 -7.03 -16.35
CA ILE A 145 -5.31 -8.25 -15.89
C ILE A 145 -5.23 -8.27 -14.37
N GLY A 146 -4.90 -7.14 -13.72
CA GLY A 146 -4.87 -7.04 -12.26
C GLY A 146 -6.23 -7.31 -11.62
N VAL A 147 -7.32 -6.75 -12.18
CA VAL A 147 -8.70 -7.05 -11.75
C VAL A 147 -9.03 -8.52 -11.99
N GLY A 148 -8.62 -9.10 -13.12
CA GLY A 148 -8.80 -10.52 -13.41
C GLY A 148 -8.06 -11.43 -12.42
N LEU A 149 -6.84 -11.07 -12.01
CA LEU A 149 -6.05 -11.82 -11.02
C LEU A 149 -6.68 -11.73 -9.62
N ALA A 150 -7.08 -10.54 -9.20
CA ALA A 150 -7.77 -10.34 -7.92
C ALA A 150 -9.14 -11.03 -7.90
N GLY A 151 -9.92 -10.90 -8.98
CA GLY A 151 -11.22 -11.54 -9.14
C GLY A 151 -11.12 -13.06 -9.23
N GLY A 152 -10.11 -13.59 -9.93
CA GLY A 152 -9.82 -15.03 -9.97
C GLY A 152 -9.43 -15.58 -8.60
N GLY A 153 -8.61 -14.84 -7.84
CA GLY A 153 -8.32 -15.15 -6.44
C GLY A 153 -9.58 -15.20 -5.57
N ALA A 154 -10.42 -14.17 -5.64
CA ALA A 154 -11.69 -14.12 -4.92
C ALA A 154 -12.64 -15.27 -5.33
N ALA A 155 -12.71 -15.59 -6.62
CA ALA A 155 -13.51 -16.71 -7.13
C ALA A 155 -12.99 -18.06 -6.61
N ALA A 156 -11.68 -18.26 -6.52
CA ALA A 156 -11.09 -19.47 -5.94
C ALA A 156 -11.39 -19.63 -4.44
N LEU A 157 -11.49 -18.51 -3.70
CA LEU A 157 -11.87 -18.52 -2.29
C LEU A 157 -13.36 -18.85 -2.11
N LEU A 158 -14.24 -18.30 -2.96
CA LEU A 158 -15.68 -18.56 -2.89
C LEU A 158 -16.07 -19.92 -3.46
N TRP A 159 -15.31 -20.43 -4.42
CA TRP A 159 -15.52 -21.70 -5.09
C TRP A 159 -14.21 -22.48 -5.18
N PRO A 160 -13.90 -23.34 -4.20
CA PRO A 160 -12.61 -24.05 -4.11
C PRO A 160 -12.24 -24.87 -5.37
N ALA A 161 -13.22 -25.43 -6.07
CA ALA A 161 -12.98 -26.16 -7.33
C ALA A 161 -12.38 -25.26 -8.44
N PHE A 162 -12.65 -23.95 -8.42
CA PHE A 162 -12.03 -22.99 -9.33
C PHE A 162 -10.55 -22.77 -9.03
N GLY A 163 -10.08 -23.12 -7.82
CA GLY A 163 -8.67 -23.04 -7.42
C GLY A 163 -7.73 -23.88 -8.30
N VAL A 164 -8.24 -24.88 -9.02
CA VAL A 164 -7.45 -25.68 -9.96
C VAL A 164 -6.87 -24.83 -11.10
N VAL A 165 -7.57 -23.79 -11.54
CA VAL A 165 -7.14 -22.92 -12.66
C VAL A 165 -6.54 -21.58 -12.21
N VAL A 166 -6.48 -21.33 -10.91
CA VAL A 166 -5.98 -20.06 -10.34
C VAL A 166 -4.61 -20.30 -9.70
N PRO A 167 -3.50 -19.89 -10.33
CA PRO A 167 -2.16 -20.23 -9.82
C PRO A 167 -1.86 -19.66 -8.43
N ALA A 168 -2.54 -18.59 -8.01
CA ALA A 168 -2.41 -18.07 -6.65
C ALA A 168 -2.97 -19.05 -5.59
N ALA A 169 -4.04 -19.78 -5.94
CA ALA A 169 -4.61 -20.80 -5.07
C ALA A 169 -3.69 -22.01 -4.91
N TRP A 170 -2.84 -22.29 -5.91
CA TRP A 170 -1.82 -23.33 -5.81
C TRP A 170 -0.82 -23.04 -4.67
N VAL A 171 -0.48 -21.77 -4.42
CA VAL A 171 0.37 -21.42 -3.26
C VAL A 171 -0.34 -21.73 -1.93
N GLY A 172 -1.65 -21.49 -1.86
CA GLY A 172 -2.49 -21.90 -0.73
C GLY A 172 -2.52 -23.43 -0.56
N LEU A 173 -2.64 -24.19 -1.64
CA LEU A 173 -2.59 -25.67 -1.60
C LEU A 173 -1.25 -26.21 -1.09
N VAL A 174 -0.13 -25.59 -1.48
CA VAL A 174 1.18 -25.92 -0.91
C VAL A 174 1.21 -25.64 0.58
N PHE A 175 0.61 -24.54 1.01
CA PHE A 175 0.54 -24.17 2.42
C PHE A 175 -0.28 -25.18 3.25
N SER A 176 -1.40 -25.71 2.74
CA SER A 176 -2.19 -26.76 3.43
C SER A 176 -1.66 -28.19 3.31
N ASP A 177 -0.55 -28.42 2.60
CA ASP A 177 -0.03 -29.75 2.21
C ASP A 177 -0.97 -30.58 1.31
N SER A 178 -2.11 -30.03 0.89
CA SER A 178 -3.09 -30.71 0.06
C SER A 178 -2.68 -30.71 -1.41
N GLY A 179 -1.85 -31.68 -1.79
CA GLY A 179 -1.33 -31.80 -3.16
C GLY A 179 -0.17 -30.84 -3.43
N GLY A 180 0.61 -30.49 -2.39
CA GLY A 180 1.65 -29.48 -2.46
C GLY A 180 2.69 -29.71 -3.56
N TRP A 181 3.09 -30.96 -3.82
CA TRP A 181 4.06 -31.25 -4.88
C TRP A 181 3.50 -30.93 -6.29
N VAL A 182 2.24 -31.26 -6.57
CA VAL A 182 1.58 -30.99 -7.86
C VAL A 182 1.49 -29.47 -8.07
N ALA A 183 1.09 -28.75 -7.03
CA ALA A 183 1.00 -27.30 -7.03
C ALA A 183 2.36 -26.63 -7.29
N VAL A 184 3.44 -27.11 -6.66
CA VAL A 184 4.82 -26.64 -6.91
C VAL A 184 5.24 -26.92 -8.36
N VAL A 185 4.95 -28.11 -8.91
CA VAL A 185 5.24 -28.43 -10.31
C VAL A 185 4.47 -27.51 -11.26
N GLY A 186 3.20 -27.25 -10.99
CA GLY A 186 2.39 -26.30 -11.75
C GLY A 186 2.95 -24.88 -11.72
N LEU A 187 3.32 -24.38 -10.53
CA LEU A 187 3.96 -23.08 -10.35
C LEU A 187 5.32 -23.01 -11.07
N ALA A 188 6.10 -24.09 -11.05
CA ALA A 188 7.39 -24.16 -11.72
C ALA A 188 7.22 -24.10 -13.25
N ALA A 189 6.30 -24.89 -13.80
CA ALA A 189 5.97 -24.85 -15.22
C ALA A 189 5.51 -23.46 -15.66
N LEU A 190 4.60 -22.84 -14.89
CA LEU A 190 4.12 -21.48 -15.16
C LEU A 190 5.25 -20.45 -15.09
N ALA A 191 6.11 -20.51 -14.05
CA ALA A 191 7.23 -19.60 -13.90
C ALA A 191 8.23 -19.72 -15.06
N VAL A 192 8.55 -20.94 -15.51
CA VAL A 192 9.43 -21.18 -16.67
C VAL A 192 8.83 -20.59 -17.94
N VAL A 193 7.54 -20.85 -18.21
CA VAL A 193 6.84 -20.29 -19.38
C VAL A 193 6.87 -18.76 -19.33
N LEU A 194 6.46 -18.15 -18.21
CA LEU A 194 6.44 -16.70 -18.06
C LEU A 194 7.82 -16.07 -18.19
N MET A 195 8.86 -16.66 -17.60
CA MET A 195 10.24 -16.18 -17.70
C MET A 195 10.78 -16.27 -19.13
N SER A 196 10.40 -17.31 -19.89
CA SER A 196 10.82 -17.46 -21.29
C SER A 196 10.27 -16.36 -22.22
N VAL A 197 9.15 -15.74 -21.83
CA VAL A 197 8.49 -14.67 -22.60
C VAL A 197 9.08 -13.28 -22.29
N VAL A 198 9.84 -13.13 -21.19
CA VAL A 198 10.42 -11.83 -20.77
C VAL A 198 11.28 -11.17 -21.86
N PRO A 199 12.20 -11.85 -22.57
CA PRO A 199 12.96 -11.21 -23.64
C PRO A 199 12.06 -10.62 -24.73
N VAL A 200 11.01 -11.33 -25.14
CA VAL A 200 10.04 -10.88 -26.15
C VAL A 200 9.23 -9.67 -25.64
N LEU A 201 8.89 -9.65 -24.36
CA LEU A 201 8.21 -8.52 -23.73
C LEU A 201 9.08 -7.26 -23.74
N LEU A 202 10.38 -7.38 -23.47
CA LEU A 202 11.30 -6.25 -23.50
C LEU A 202 11.43 -5.65 -24.92
N GLU A 203 11.38 -6.49 -25.96
CA GLU A 203 11.37 -6.02 -27.35
C GLU A 203 10.09 -5.27 -27.76
N ARG A 204 9.08 -5.18 -26.89
CA ARG A 204 7.89 -4.34 -27.09
C ARG A 204 7.98 -2.96 -26.43
N LEU A 205 9.00 -2.69 -25.61
CA LEU A 205 9.16 -1.40 -24.94
C LEU A 205 9.50 -0.28 -25.93
N THR A 206 8.69 0.77 -25.98
CA THR A 206 8.99 1.93 -26.83
C THR A 206 10.01 2.84 -26.15
N VAL A 207 10.80 3.57 -26.96
CA VAL A 207 11.79 4.54 -26.44
C VAL A 207 11.10 5.58 -25.56
N ASP A 208 9.98 6.13 -26.04
CA ASP A 208 9.22 7.18 -25.32
C ASP A 208 8.73 6.71 -23.95
N ASP A 209 8.20 5.48 -23.86
CA ASP A 209 7.71 4.94 -22.59
C ASP A 209 8.85 4.76 -21.59
N VAL A 210 9.98 4.19 -22.04
CA VAL A 210 11.15 3.97 -21.17
C VAL A 210 11.76 5.30 -20.73
N VAL A 211 11.90 6.29 -21.62
CA VAL A 211 12.45 7.61 -21.29
C VAL A 211 11.53 8.32 -20.29
N GLN A 212 10.20 8.33 -20.52
CA GLN A 212 9.26 8.93 -19.57
C GLN A 212 9.31 8.26 -18.19
N GLN A 213 9.38 6.93 -18.13
CA GLN A 213 9.53 6.21 -16.87
C GLN A 213 10.88 6.48 -16.21
N SER A 214 11.95 6.64 -16.99
CA SER A 214 13.29 6.97 -16.50
C SER A 214 13.32 8.35 -15.86
N VAL A 215 12.76 9.37 -16.53
CA VAL A 215 12.67 10.74 -16.00
C VAL A 215 11.84 10.77 -14.71
N ARG A 216 10.69 10.08 -14.69
CA ARG A 216 9.87 9.99 -13.47
C ARG A 216 10.60 9.28 -12.34
N ARG A 217 11.34 8.22 -12.64
CA ARG A 217 12.11 7.47 -11.64
C ARG A 217 13.27 8.28 -11.09
N GLU A 218 13.99 9.03 -11.93
CA GLU A 218 15.05 9.94 -11.49
C GLU A 218 14.49 11.02 -10.56
N ALA A 219 13.43 11.72 -10.98
CA ALA A 219 12.73 12.69 -10.11
C ALA A 219 12.24 12.03 -8.80
N THR A 220 11.79 10.76 -8.86
CA THR A 220 11.39 10.01 -7.66
C THR A 220 12.56 9.76 -6.73
N VAL A 221 13.72 9.38 -7.26
CA VAL A 221 14.94 9.18 -6.46
C VAL A 221 15.38 10.50 -5.84
N ASP A 222 15.32 11.60 -6.58
CA ASP A 222 15.72 12.93 -6.10
C ASP A 222 14.85 13.41 -4.94
N HIS A 223 13.52 13.40 -5.09
CA HIS A 223 12.62 13.78 -3.99
C HIS A 223 12.66 12.78 -2.83
N ALA A 224 12.89 11.49 -3.08
CA ALA A 224 13.07 10.50 -2.02
C ALA A 224 14.38 10.71 -1.24
N ALA A 225 15.46 11.13 -1.90
CA ALA A 225 16.74 11.43 -1.26
C ALA A 225 16.62 12.63 -0.30
N VAL A 226 15.78 13.62 -0.62
CA VAL A 226 15.47 14.77 0.24
C VAL A 226 14.26 14.50 1.15
N LEU A 227 13.69 13.28 1.10
CA LEU A 227 12.55 12.84 1.91
C LEU A 227 11.29 13.72 1.76
N GLN A 228 11.11 14.31 0.58
CA GLN A 228 9.95 15.13 0.20
C GLN A 228 8.83 14.25 -0.39
N LEU A 229 8.24 13.39 0.45
CA LEU A 229 7.21 12.42 0.02
C LEU A 229 5.91 13.09 -0.48
N GLY A 230 5.64 14.33 -0.07
CA GLY A 230 4.50 15.10 -0.55
C GLY A 230 4.56 15.36 -2.05
N GLU A 231 5.73 15.79 -2.54
CA GLU A 231 6.00 16.12 -3.94
C GLU A 231 6.04 14.85 -4.81
N LEU A 232 6.55 13.74 -4.26
CA LEU A 232 6.47 12.43 -4.92
C LEU A 232 5.04 12.06 -5.32
N SER A 233 4.07 12.33 -4.46
CA SER A 233 2.68 11.99 -4.76
C SER A 233 2.11 12.80 -5.93
N ALA A 234 2.63 14.02 -6.19
CA ALA A 234 2.24 14.86 -7.31
C ALA A 234 2.73 14.31 -8.65
N LEU A 235 3.95 13.75 -8.70
CA LEU A 235 4.55 13.17 -9.91
C LEU A 235 3.75 12.02 -10.51
N TYR A 236 3.04 11.25 -9.68
CA TYR A 236 2.26 10.08 -10.09
C TYR A 236 0.76 10.36 -10.18
N GLN A 237 0.31 11.62 -10.08
CA GLN A 237 -1.11 11.92 -10.21
C GLN A 237 -1.62 11.65 -11.62
N ALA A 238 -2.73 10.92 -11.71
CA ALA A 238 -3.42 10.68 -12.95
C ALA A 238 -3.99 12.00 -13.51
N LYS A 239 -3.78 12.24 -14.80
CA LYS A 239 -4.39 13.37 -15.50
C LYS A 239 -5.93 13.19 -15.54
N PRO A 240 -6.72 14.27 -15.39
CA PRO A 240 -8.19 14.21 -15.54
C PRO A 240 -8.63 13.65 -16.90
N THR A 241 -9.35 12.54 -16.89
CA THR A 241 -9.82 11.85 -18.11
C THR A 241 -11.32 12.00 -18.35
N ALA A 242 -12.12 12.24 -17.30
CA ALA A 242 -13.58 12.34 -17.40
C ALA A 242 -14.12 13.68 -16.87
N GLY A 243 -15.38 14.00 -17.18
CA GLY A 243 -16.14 15.04 -16.48
C GLY A 243 -15.61 16.48 -16.62
N ARG A 244 -14.86 16.80 -17.68
CA ARG A 244 -14.28 18.14 -17.92
C ARG A 244 -15.33 19.26 -17.98
N PHE A 245 -16.53 18.95 -18.49
CA PHE A 245 -17.63 19.91 -18.64
C PHE A 245 -18.55 20.01 -17.41
N ARG A 246 -18.34 19.20 -16.36
CA ARG A 246 -19.16 19.26 -15.15
C ARG A 246 -18.76 20.50 -14.33
N ARG A 247 -19.71 21.42 -14.13
CA ARG A 247 -19.53 22.60 -13.28
C ARG A 247 -19.51 22.18 -11.80
N ALA A 248 -18.36 22.39 -11.16
CA ALA A 248 -18.15 22.11 -9.73
C ALA A 248 -18.82 23.16 -8.83
N VAL A 249 -18.77 24.44 -9.24
CA VAL A 249 -19.31 25.57 -8.47
C VAL A 249 -20.58 26.09 -9.14
N ARG A 250 -21.61 26.36 -8.32
CA ARG A 250 -22.86 27.00 -8.75
C ARG A 250 -23.24 28.11 -7.77
N VAL A 251 -23.78 29.20 -8.30
CA VAL A 251 -24.25 30.35 -7.51
C VAL A 251 -25.44 29.93 -6.64
N GLY A 252 -25.50 30.43 -5.40
CA GLY A 252 -26.63 30.25 -4.48
C GLY A 252 -26.59 28.96 -3.62
N ARG A 253 -25.54 28.15 -3.71
CA ARG A 253 -25.39 26.95 -2.85
C ARG A 253 -24.70 27.29 -1.52
N PRO A 254 -25.11 26.65 -0.40
CA PRO A 254 -24.38 26.75 0.86
C PRO A 254 -22.90 26.35 0.70
N THR A 255 -22.01 27.02 1.41
CA THR A 255 -20.56 26.86 1.31
C THR A 255 -20.10 25.41 1.43
N LEU A 256 -20.57 24.70 2.47
CA LEU A 256 -20.21 23.28 2.71
C LEU A 256 -20.64 22.38 1.55
N CYS A 257 -21.85 22.58 1.01
CA CYS A 257 -22.36 21.81 -0.12
C CYS A 257 -21.55 22.08 -1.40
N THR A 258 -21.13 23.33 -1.60
CA THR A 258 -20.29 23.71 -2.75
C THR A 258 -18.96 22.98 -2.72
N PHE A 259 -18.25 22.97 -1.58
CA PHE A 259 -16.96 22.28 -1.46
C PHE A 259 -17.10 20.76 -1.51
N PHE A 260 -18.11 20.19 -0.84
CA PHE A 260 -18.39 18.75 -0.92
C PHE A 260 -18.58 18.29 -2.37
N LEU A 261 -19.43 18.98 -3.14
CA LEU A 261 -19.71 18.64 -4.53
C LEU A 261 -18.51 18.94 -5.44
N ALA A 262 -17.74 20.00 -5.17
CA ALA A 262 -16.54 20.30 -5.92
C ALA A 262 -15.48 19.20 -5.75
N ASP A 263 -15.25 18.72 -4.53
CA ASP A 263 -14.32 17.62 -4.24
C ASP A 263 -14.79 16.30 -4.85
N LEU A 264 -16.09 16.00 -4.73
CA LEU A 264 -16.68 14.81 -5.35
C LEU A 264 -16.53 14.85 -6.88
N ILE A 265 -16.87 15.97 -7.50
CA ILE A 265 -16.69 16.14 -8.95
C ILE A 265 -15.21 16.02 -9.32
N GLY A 266 -14.31 16.67 -8.57
CA GLY A 266 -12.86 16.58 -8.75
C GLY A 266 -12.36 15.14 -8.74
N ALA A 267 -12.76 14.36 -7.74
CA ALA A 267 -12.42 12.94 -7.62
C ALA A 267 -12.93 12.13 -8.81
N THR A 268 -14.18 12.35 -9.26
CA THR A 268 -14.77 11.64 -10.40
C THR A 268 -14.10 11.93 -11.75
N ARG A 269 -13.30 13.01 -11.86
CA ARG A 269 -12.52 13.29 -13.08
C ARG A 269 -11.34 12.31 -13.27
N THR A 270 -10.98 11.57 -12.23
CA THR A 270 -9.94 10.53 -12.24
C THR A 270 -10.51 9.18 -11.80
N PRO A 271 -11.41 8.56 -12.59
CA PRO A 271 -12.23 7.43 -12.15
C PRO A 271 -11.39 6.23 -11.67
N GLY A 272 -10.28 5.91 -12.34
CA GLY A 272 -9.39 4.83 -11.89
C GLY A 272 -8.76 5.10 -10.52
N ARG A 273 -8.41 6.37 -10.23
CA ARG A 273 -7.85 6.79 -8.95
C ARG A 273 -8.90 6.75 -7.84
N LEU A 274 -10.15 7.12 -8.17
CA LEU A 274 -11.29 7.04 -7.25
C LEU A 274 -11.65 5.58 -6.92
N LEU A 275 -11.73 4.71 -7.93
CA LEU A 275 -12.00 3.29 -7.73
C LEU A 275 -10.90 2.61 -6.91
N ALA A 276 -9.63 2.94 -7.16
CA ALA A 276 -8.50 2.46 -6.36
C ALA A 276 -8.59 2.95 -4.90
N ALA A 277 -9.00 4.21 -4.67
CA ALA A 277 -9.24 4.72 -3.32
C ALA A 277 -10.38 3.97 -2.62
N PHE A 278 -11.48 3.66 -3.33
CA PHE A 278 -12.60 2.91 -2.78
C PHE A 278 -12.20 1.48 -2.43
N ALA A 279 -11.61 0.75 -3.36
CA ALA A 279 -11.13 -0.61 -3.14
C ALA A 279 -10.08 -0.67 -2.02
N GLY A 280 -9.14 0.29 -2.01
CA GLY A 280 -8.13 0.41 -0.96
C GLY A 280 -8.71 0.71 0.42
N THR A 281 -9.74 1.58 0.50
CA THR A 281 -10.41 1.92 1.75
C THR A 281 -11.22 0.75 2.28
N ILE A 282 -11.94 0.04 1.41
CA ILE A 282 -12.68 -1.19 1.78
C ILE A 282 -11.69 -2.26 2.26
N GLY A 283 -10.62 -2.52 1.50
CA GLY A 283 -9.60 -3.48 1.89
C GLY A 283 -8.96 -3.14 3.24
N ALA A 284 -8.61 -1.88 3.46
CA ALA A 284 -8.12 -1.41 4.75
C ALA A 284 -9.14 -1.62 5.89
N GLY A 285 -10.42 -1.35 5.65
CA GLY A 285 -11.50 -1.59 6.60
C GLY A 285 -11.64 -3.07 6.97
N VAL A 286 -11.50 -3.99 5.99
CA VAL A 286 -11.50 -5.44 6.24
C VAL A 286 -10.29 -5.83 7.10
N LEU A 287 -9.08 -5.35 6.78
CA LEU A 287 -7.88 -5.63 7.57
C LEU A 287 -8.00 -5.12 9.01
N LEU A 288 -8.54 -3.91 9.20
CA LEU A 288 -8.76 -3.33 10.52
C LEU A 288 -9.85 -4.04 11.31
N ALA A 289 -10.95 -4.45 10.67
CA ALA A 289 -12.02 -5.21 11.32
C ALA A 289 -11.54 -6.63 11.70
N ALA A 290 -10.78 -7.28 10.82
CA ALA A 290 -10.14 -8.56 11.12
C ALA A 290 -9.15 -8.45 12.29
N ALA A 291 -8.40 -7.34 12.38
CA ALA A 291 -7.48 -7.07 13.47
C ALA A 291 -8.15 -7.05 14.86
N VAL A 292 -9.42 -6.62 14.94
CA VAL A 292 -10.20 -6.61 16.20
C VAL A 292 -10.54 -8.03 16.66
N VAL A 293 -10.73 -8.96 15.71
CA VAL A 293 -11.11 -10.36 15.98
C VAL A 293 -9.88 -11.23 16.23
N LEU A 294 -8.76 -10.92 15.60
CA LEU A 294 -7.52 -11.68 15.71
C LEU A 294 -6.81 -11.41 17.05
N PRO A 295 -6.44 -12.44 17.83
CA PRO A 295 -5.79 -12.23 19.12
C PRO A 295 -4.34 -11.75 18.96
N GLY A 296 -3.86 -11.03 19.98
CA GLY A 296 -2.42 -10.84 20.23
C GLY A 296 -1.65 -10.16 19.09
N GLY A 297 -0.48 -10.71 18.79
CA GLY A 297 0.45 -10.14 17.80
C GLY A 297 -0.10 -10.11 16.38
N ALA A 298 -0.95 -11.07 16.00
CA ALA A 298 -1.61 -11.10 14.70
C ALA A 298 -2.48 -9.85 14.50
N GLY A 299 -3.37 -9.54 15.45
CA GLY A 299 -4.23 -8.36 15.39
C GLY A 299 -3.42 -7.08 15.19
N VAL A 300 -2.29 -6.93 15.90
CA VAL A 300 -1.40 -5.77 15.77
C VAL A 300 -0.82 -5.63 14.36
N VAL A 301 -0.37 -6.74 13.75
CA VAL A 301 0.21 -6.73 12.39
C VAL A 301 -0.85 -6.40 11.34
N TRP A 302 -2.00 -7.08 11.38
CA TRP A 302 -3.12 -6.85 10.46
C TRP A 302 -3.68 -5.42 10.60
N GLY A 303 -3.79 -4.95 11.84
CA GLY A 303 -4.21 -3.59 12.16
C GLY A 303 -3.24 -2.56 11.60
N THR A 304 -1.93 -2.75 11.79
CA THR A 304 -0.89 -1.87 11.24
C THR A 304 -0.97 -1.82 9.71
N ALA A 305 -1.08 -2.98 9.05
CA ALA A 305 -1.23 -3.06 7.60
C ALA A 305 -2.50 -2.34 7.12
N GLY A 306 -3.62 -2.54 7.81
CA GLY A 306 -4.89 -1.85 7.55
C GLY A 306 -4.77 -0.33 7.69
N GLY A 307 -4.12 0.16 8.75
CA GLY A 307 -3.88 1.59 8.95
C GLY A 307 -3.02 2.20 7.83
N LEU A 308 -1.89 1.56 7.49
CA LEU A 308 -1.02 2.03 6.41
C LEU A 308 -1.72 2.02 5.05
N MET A 309 -2.49 0.96 4.76
CA MET A 309 -3.30 0.85 3.55
C MET A 309 -4.38 1.93 3.50
N LEU A 310 -5.06 2.21 4.63
CA LEU A 310 -6.04 3.27 4.73
C LEU A 310 -5.42 4.62 4.43
N PHE A 311 -4.30 4.94 5.07
CA PHE A 311 -3.59 6.19 4.84
C PHE A 311 -3.24 6.34 3.36
N ALA A 312 -2.70 5.30 2.71
CA ALA A 312 -2.40 5.33 1.28
C ALA A 312 -3.66 5.52 0.41
N ALA A 313 -4.73 4.76 0.69
CA ALA A 313 -5.95 4.70 -0.10
C ALA A 313 -6.77 6.00 -0.08
N ILE A 314 -6.81 6.74 1.03
CA ILE A 314 -7.60 7.98 1.14
C ILE A 314 -6.97 9.19 0.45
N GLY A 315 -5.76 9.06 -0.12
CA GLY A 315 -5.07 10.15 -0.81
C GLY A 315 -5.96 10.88 -1.84
N PRO A 316 -6.58 10.18 -2.79
CA PRO A 316 -7.45 10.79 -3.80
C PRO A 316 -8.70 11.50 -3.24
N LEU A 317 -9.19 11.07 -2.07
CA LEU A 317 -10.33 11.68 -1.39
C LEU A 317 -9.95 12.96 -0.63
N THR A 318 -8.65 13.13 -0.34
CA THR A 318 -8.13 14.23 0.48
C THR A 318 -7.42 15.32 -0.34
N ASP A 319 -7.54 15.30 -1.66
CA ASP A 319 -6.97 16.34 -2.54
C ASP A 319 -7.55 17.74 -2.26
N GLY A 320 -8.83 17.83 -1.90
CA GLY A 320 -9.44 19.10 -1.47
C GLY A 320 -8.76 19.71 -0.24
N ILE A 321 -8.38 18.87 0.73
CA ILE A 321 -7.64 19.28 1.93
C ILE A 321 -6.26 19.82 1.56
N ARG A 322 -5.57 19.17 0.61
CA ARG A 322 -4.27 19.62 0.11
C ARG A 322 -4.37 20.97 -0.60
N HIS A 323 -5.40 21.12 -1.44
CA HIS A 323 -5.68 22.39 -2.13
C HIS A 323 -6.01 23.51 -1.13
N ALA A 324 -6.85 23.21 -0.14
CA ALA A 324 -7.19 24.15 0.93
C ALA A 324 -5.95 24.59 1.70
N ALA A 325 -5.09 23.65 2.12
CA ALA A 325 -3.85 23.95 2.84
C ALA A 325 -2.85 24.76 1.99
N ALA A 326 -2.79 24.52 0.67
CA ALA A 326 -1.98 25.32 -0.24
C ALA A 326 -2.55 26.74 -0.45
N ALA A 327 -3.87 26.90 -0.35
CA ALA A 327 -4.55 28.18 -0.51
C ALA A 327 -4.69 28.99 0.78
N THR A 328 -4.39 28.41 1.96
CA THR A 328 -4.33 29.18 3.20
C THR A 328 -3.17 30.16 3.12
N SER A 329 -3.48 31.46 3.14
CA SER A 329 -2.50 32.54 3.13
C SER A 329 -2.96 33.64 4.09
N GLU A 330 -2.11 34.62 4.40
CA GLU A 330 -2.47 35.76 5.26
C GLU A 330 -3.70 36.53 4.77
N ARG A 331 -4.04 36.44 3.47
CA ARG A 331 -5.27 36.98 2.90
C ARG A 331 -6.11 35.85 2.28
N SER A 332 -7.36 35.73 2.71
CA SER A 332 -8.26 34.74 2.14
C SER A 332 -8.57 35.04 0.68
N ILE A 333 -8.06 34.20 -0.23
CA ILE A 333 -8.31 34.28 -1.67
C ILE A 333 -9.79 34.04 -2.00
N TYR A 334 -10.48 33.26 -1.16
CA TYR A 334 -11.87 32.85 -1.38
C TYR A 334 -12.90 33.65 -0.57
N GLY A 335 -12.47 34.64 0.22
CA GLY A 335 -13.36 35.38 1.14
C GLY A 335 -13.94 34.51 2.27
N VAL A 336 -13.34 33.34 2.52
CA VAL A 336 -13.73 32.37 3.56
C VAL A 336 -12.55 32.17 4.52
N SER A 337 -12.80 32.09 5.83
CA SER A 337 -11.72 31.83 6.79
C SER A 337 -11.04 30.48 6.51
N ASP A 338 -9.72 30.41 6.69
CA ASP A 338 -8.95 29.18 6.43
C ASP A 338 -9.48 27.95 7.18
N GLY A 339 -9.95 28.16 8.42
CA GLY A 339 -10.53 27.09 9.23
C GLY A 339 -11.81 26.54 8.62
N LEU A 340 -12.70 27.43 8.14
CA LEU A 340 -13.92 27.04 7.46
C LEU A 340 -13.61 26.40 6.09
N LEU A 341 -12.59 26.87 5.38
CA LEU A 341 -12.14 26.27 4.12
C LEU A 341 -11.66 24.83 4.31
N LEU A 342 -10.77 24.59 5.27
CA LEU A 342 -10.34 23.24 5.62
C LEU A 342 -11.50 22.37 6.09
N PHE A 343 -12.35 22.89 6.98
CA PHE A 343 -13.52 22.16 7.47
C PHE A 343 -14.47 21.76 6.35
N ALA A 344 -14.73 22.66 5.40
CA ALA A 344 -15.58 22.37 4.25
C ALA A 344 -15.01 21.23 3.39
N HIS A 345 -13.70 21.22 3.16
CA HIS A 345 -12.99 20.16 2.43
C HIS A 345 -12.81 18.84 3.22
N LEU A 346 -13.19 18.79 4.51
CA LEU A 346 -13.23 17.54 5.28
C LEU A 346 -14.52 16.74 5.06
N THR A 347 -15.60 17.42 4.68
CA THR A 347 -16.94 16.82 4.62
C THR A 347 -17.01 15.63 3.65
N MET A 348 -16.45 15.76 2.45
CA MET A 348 -16.42 14.70 1.43
C MET A 348 -15.57 13.49 1.85
N PRO A 349 -14.26 13.64 2.17
CA PRO A 349 -13.44 12.49 2.55
C PRO A 349 -13.99 11.80 3.78
N PHE A 350 -14.47 12.53 4.79
CA PHE A 350 -15.03 11.93 6.00
C PHE A 350 -16.28 11.11 5.70
N ALA A 351 -17.26 11.66 4.97
CA ALA A 351 -18.49 10.96 4.66
C ALA A 351 -18.26 9.70 3.80
N VAL A 352 -17.48 9.83 2.73
CA VAL A 352 -17.22 8.73 1.79
C VAL A 352 -16.38 7.63 2.45
N MET A 353 -15.30 8.00 3.15
CA MET A 353 -14.45 7.03 3.85
C MET A 353 -15.26 6.31 4.94
N THR A 354 -16.04 7.03 5.75
CA THR A 354 -16.85 6.41 6.81
C THR A 354 -17.85 5.41 6.22
N ALA A 355 -18.54 5.76 5.14
CA ALA A 355 -19.48 4.84 4.48
C ALA A 355 -18.78 3.56 3.98
N LEU A 356 -17.60 3.69 3.38
CA LEU A 356 -16.84 2.54 2.87
C LEU A 356 -16.26 1.67 3.99
N LEU A 357 -15.79 2.28 5.08
CA LEU A 357 -15.30 1.57 6.26
C LEU A 357 -16.43 0.82 6.96
N LEU A 358 -17.60 1.44 7.12
CA LEU A 358 -18.77 0.78 7.69
C LEU A 358 -19.28 -0.36 6.81
N LEU A 359 -19.22 -0.22 5.49
CA LEU A 359 -19.51 -1.32 4.57
C LEU A 359 -18.53 -2.49 4.77
N ALA A 360 -17.24 -2.21 4.88
CA ALA A 360 -16.22 -3.23 5.14
C ALA A 360 -16.44 -3.92 6.49
N VAL A 361 -16.77 -3.16 7.54
CA VAL A 361 -17.09 -3.70 8.86
C VAL A 361 -18.36 -4.56 8.79
N ALA A 362 -19.42 -4.13 8.11
CA ALA A 362 -20.65 -4.92 7.97
C ALA A 362 -20.39 -6.28 7.30
N VAL A 363 -19.63 -6.29 6.20
CA VAL A 363 -19.25 -7.52 5.50
C VAL A 363 -18.38 -8.40 6.40
N THR A 364 -17.38 -7.84 7.06
CA THR A 364 -16.47 -8.60 7.93
C THR A 364 -17.22 -9.17 9.14
N SER A 365 -18.10 -8.39 9.78
CA SER A 365 -18.95 -8.85 10.87
C SER A 365 -19.89 -9.96 10.46
N ALA A 366 -20.47 -9.90 9.25
CA ALA A 366 -21.32 -10.98 8.74
C ALA A 366 -20.54 -12.28 8.49
N VAL A 367 -19.30 -12.18 8.00
CA VAL A 367 -18.45 -13.34 7.67
C VAL A 367 -17.80 -13.97 8.91
N PHE A 368 -17.28 -13.15 9.82
CA PHE A 368 -16.49 -13.59 10.98
C PHE A 368 -17.27 -13.57 12.30
N ALA A 369 -18.58 -13.29 12.27
CA ALA A 369 -19.41 -13.08 13.46
C ALA A 369 -18.84 -12.03 14.44
N ALA A 370 -18.13 -11.03 13.91
CA ALA A 370 -17.45 -10.00 14.69
C ALA A 370 -18.45 -8.97 15.24
N PRO A 371 -18.24 -8.44 16.46
CA PRO A 371 -19.11 -7.43 17.05
C PRO A 371 -19.09 -6.13 16.21
N PHE A 372 -20.19 -5.88 15.49
CA PHE A 372 -20.28 -4.76 14.54
C PHE A 372 -19.99 -3.41 15.19
N VAL A 373 -20.55 -3.15 16.37
CA VAL A 373 -20.43 -1.84 17.05
C VAL A 373 -18.98 -1.56 17.44
N ASP A 374 -18.30 -2.52 18.08
CA ASP A 374 -16.91 -2.37 18.53
C ASP A 374 -15.96 -2.22 17.33
N CYS A 375 -16.15 -3.05 16.30
CA CYS A 375 -15.39 -2.93 15.05
C CYS A 375 -15.62 -1.57 14.38
N ALA A 376 -16.88 -1.12 14.26
CA ALA A 376 -17.22 0.14 13.63
C ALA A 376 -16.56 1.32 14.37
N LEU A 377 -16.62 1.35 15.70
CA LEU A 377 -16.00 2.40 16.52
C LEU A 377 -14.48 2.47 16.31
N ILE A 378 -13.78 1.34 16.37
CA ILE A 378 -12.33 1.27 16.17
C ILE A 378 -11.96 1.68 14.74
N VAL A 379 -12.57 1.06 13.73
CA VAL A 379 -12.24 1.31 12.32
C VAL A 379 -12.51 2.77 11.92
N VAL A 380 -13.65 3.34 12.34
CA VAL A 380 -13.99 4.75 12.06
C VAL A 380 -13.05 5.69 12.81
N SER A 381 -12.63 5.36 14.04
CA SER A 381 -11.66 6.15 14.81
C SER A 381 -10.29 6.18 14.10
N VAL A 382 -9.80 5.04 13.62
CA VAL A 382 -8.58 4.96 12.80
C VAL A 382 -8.72 5.80 11.53
N GLY A 383 -9.88 5.76 10.88
CA GLY A 383 -10.19 6.61 9.72
C GLY A 383 -10.15 8.10 10.05
N ALA A 384 -10.74 8.53 11.18
CA ALA A 384 -10.69 9.91 11.63
C ALA A 384 -9.26 10.38 11.89
N ILE A 385 -8.43 9.53 12.53
CA ILE A 385 -6.99 9.78 12.71
C ILE A 385 -6.27 9.85 11.36
N ALA A 386 -6.61 8.99 10.40
CA ALA A 386 -6.03 9.02 9.05
C ALA A 386 -6.34 10.33 8.32
N ILE A 387 -7.56 10.86 8.43
CA ILE A 387 -7.90 12.18 7.91
C ILE A 387 -7.16 13.28 8.67
N GLY A 388 -7.14 13.24 10.00
CA GLY A 388 -6.43 14.23 10.82
C GLY A 388 -4.93 14.31 10.50
N THR A 389 -4.29 13.17 10.32
CA THR A 389 -2.88 13.09 9.88
C THR A 389 -2.69 13.57 8.44
N ARG A 390 -3.66 13.39 7.54
CA ARG A 390 -3.65 14.00 6.19
C ARG A 390 -3.71 15.52 6.25
N ILE A 391 -4.55 16.11 7.11
CA ILE A 391 -4.57 17.56 7.36
C ILE A 391 -3.21 18.01 7.89
N GLY A 392 -2.71 17.35 8.93
CA GLY A 392 -1.41 17.65 9.52
C GLY A 392 -0.31 17.62 8.46
N ASN A 393 -0.30 16.62 7.57
CA ASN A 393 0.68 16.52 6.50
C ASN A 393 0.53 17.59 5.41
N ALA A 394 -0.70 18.01 5.11
CA ALA A 394 -0.95 19.12 4.20
C ALA A 394 -0.43 20.45 4.77
N LEU A 395 -0.53 20.65 6.09
CA LEU A 395 -0.06 21.86 6.80
C LEU A 395 1.44 21.85 7.13
N LYS A 396 2.14 20.76 6.84
CA LYS A 396 3.50 20.53 7.34
C LYS A 396 4.57 21.41 6.70
N GLY A 397 4.36 21.84 5.46
CA GLY A 397 5.35 22.58 4.67
C GLY A 397 6.59 21.76 4.30
N SER A 398 7.60 22.44 3.78
CA SER A 398 8.91 21.86 3.45
C SER A 398 9.71 21.52 4.71
N MET A 399 10.64 20.56 4.59
CA MET A 399 11.52 20.19 5.71
C MET A 399 12.36 21.40 6.14
N PRO A 400 12.38 21.75 7.45
CA PRO A 400 13.22 22.83 7.95
C PRO A 400 14.71 22.54 7.71
N LEU A 401 15.48 23.56 7.31
CA LEU A 401 16.93 23.45 7.09
C LEU A 401 17.69 22.97 8.34
N SER A 402 17.16 23.23 9.53
CA SER A 402 17.74 22.74 10.80
C SER A 402 17.78 21.22 10.90
N LEU A 403 16.86 20.50 10.24
CA LEU A 403 16.86 19.03 10.20
C LEU A 403 17.87 18.46 9.19
N LEU A 404 18.42 19.31 8.31
CA LEU A 404 19.47 18.93 7.36
C LEU A 404 20.87 19.04 7.96
N ALA A 405 21.03 19.79 9.06
CA ALA A 405 22.31 19.90 9.76
C ALA A 405 22.66 18.56 10.43
N ALA A 406 23.82 17.97 10.10
CA ALA A 406 24.28 16.74 10.74
C ALA A 406 24.73 17.02 12.18
N VAL A 407 24.39 16.13 13.11
CA VAL A 407 24.85 16.19 14.50
C VAL A 407 25.77 15.01 14.75
N PRO A 408 27.09 15.20 14.94
CA PRO A 408 27.99 14.08 15.20
C PRO A 408 27.69 13.49 16.58
N THR A 409 27.34 12.19 16.63
CA THR A 409 27.25 11.41 17.87
C THR A 409 28.10 10.14 17.76
N PRO A 410 28.45 9.49 18.87
CA PRO A 410 29.18 8.21 18.85
C PRO A 410 28.50 7.11 18.02
N PHE A 411 27.18 7.21 17.78
CA PHE A 411 26.39 6.23 17.03
C PHE A 411 26.10 6.66 15.58
N GLY A 412 26.70 7.76 15.10
CA GLY A 412 26.46 8.37 13.78
C GLY A 412 25.59 9.63 13.85
N ASP A 413 25.04 10.07 12.71
CA ASP A 413 24.14 11.23 12.66
C ASP A 413 22.69 10.83 13.03
N PRO A 414 22.16 11.21 14.22
CA PRO A 414 20.80 10.90 14.62
C PRO A 414 19.78 11.71 13.81
N MET A 415 20.19 12.81 13.16
CA MET A 415 19.29 13.62 12.36
C MET A 415 18.77 12.85 11.14
N ALA A 416 19.47 11.81 10.68
CA ALA A 416 18.93 10.89 9.68
C ALA A 416 17.63 10.21 10.15
N LEU A 417 17.53 9.76 11.40
CA LEU A 417 16.29 9.21 11.96
C LEU A 417 15.20 10.26 12.08
N VAL A 418 15.57 11.47 12.53
CA VAL A 418 14.61 12.57 12.67
C VAL A 418 14.06 13.00 11.32
N ARG A 419 14.88 13.03 10.26
CA ARG A 419 14.44 13.32 8.89
C ARG A 419 13.48 12.25 8.36
N VAL A 420 13.78 10.97 8.60
CA VAL A 420 12.87 9.87 8.23
C VAL A 420 11.57 9.96 9.02
N ALA A 421 11.64 10.11 10.35
CA ALA A 421 10.49 10.26 11.22
C ALA A 421 9.65 11.48 10.84
N TRP A 422 10.29 12.60 10.47
CA TRP A 422 9.60 13.72 9.84
C TRP A 422 8.91 13.20 8.59
N ALA A 423 9.58 12.69 7.58
CA ALA A 423 8.93 12.32 6.32
C ALA A 423 7.78 11.29 6.43
N VAL A 424 7.87 10.34 7.37
CA VAL A 424 6.88 9.25 7.52
C VAL A 424 5.95 9.38 8.74
N ASP A 425 5.98 10.48 9.49
CA ASP A 425 5.17 10.65 10.71
C ASP A 425 3.68 10.32 10.55
N GLY A 426 3.04 10.75 9.45
CA GLY A 426 1.64 10.42 9.19
C GLY A 426 1.43 8.92 8.98
N LEU A 427 2.36 8.23 8.31
CA LEU A 427 2.33 6.77 8.17
C LEU A 427 2.52 6.09 9.52
N LEU A 428 3.44 6.59 10.35
CA LEU A 428 3.69 6.05 11.69
C LEU A 428 2.46 6.22 12.58
N LEU A 429 1.84 7.41 12.61
CA LEU A 429 0.66 7.68 13.42
C LEU A 429 -0.52 6.80 12.99
N VAL A 430 -0.79 6.66 11.70
CA VAL A 430 -1.92 5.82 11.24
C VAL A 430 -1.58 4.33 11.35
N GLY A 431 -0.32 3.93 11.19
CA GLY A 431 0.14 2.57 11.45
C GLY A 431 -0.06 2.18 12.91
N VAL A 432 0.30 3.05 13.86
CA VAL A 432 0.07 2.82 15.30
C VAL A 432 -1.43 2.87 15.64
N ALA A 433 -2.21 3.78 15.04
CA ALA A 433 -3.66 3.76 15.18
C ALA A 433 -4.26 2.44 14.68
N GLY A 434 -3.80 1.94 13.53
CA GLY A 434 -4.18 0.63 13.02
C GLY A 434 -3.78 -0.51 13.96
N ALA A 435 -2.54 -0.51 14.45
CA ALA A 435 -2.02 -1.48 15.40
C ALA A 435 -2.89 -1.61 16.66
N SER A 436 -3.45 -0.48 17.12
CA SER A 436 -4.32 -0.47 18.30
C SER A 436 -5.63 -1.22 18.10
N ALA A 437 -6.07 -1.47 16.86
CA ALA A 437 -7.23 -2.31 16.59
C ALA A 437 -7.03 -3.74 17.10
N GLY A 438 -5.79 -4.25 17.09
CA GLY A 438 -5.44 -5.56 17.64
C GLY A 438 -5.09 -5.57 19.13
N ALA A 439 -5.19 -4.43 19.82
CA ALA A 439 -4.81 -4.32 21.23
C ALA A 439 -5.93 -4.74 22.22
N GLY A 440 -7.04 -5.27 21.72
CA GLY A 440 -8.17 -5.74 22.54
C GLY A 440 -8.71 -4.64 23.46
N ALA A 441 -8.83 -4.94 24.76
CA ALA A 441 -9.37 -4.01 25.76
C ALA A 441 -8.60 -2.68 25.88
N SER A 442 -7.32 -2.66 25.50
CA SER A 442 -6.49 -1.44 25.54
C SER A 442 -6.60 -0.57 24.27
N ALA A 443 -7.36 -1.01 23.26
CA ALA A 443 -7.50 -0.30 21.99
C ALA A 443 -7.91 1.17 22.18
N ALA A 444 -8.89 1.44 23.05
CA ALA A 444 -9.37 2.79 23.34
C ALA A 444 -8.28 3.72 23.88
N VAL A 445 -7.43 3.22 24.79
CA VAL A 445 -6.33 4.00 25.40
C VAL A 445 -5.28 4.35 24.34
N PHE A 446 -4.90 3.39 23.50
CA PHE A 446 -3.94 3.63 22.42
C PHE A 446 -4.51 4.58 21.36
N LEU A 447 -5.76 4.39 20.93
CA LEU A 447 -6.44 5.29 19.99
C LEU A 447 -6.51 6.72 20.53
N PHE A 448 -6.87 6.90 21.80
CA PHE A 448 -6.90 8.21 22.43
C PHE A 448 -5.50 8.86 22.46
N GLY A 449 -4.47 8.10 22.82
CA GLY A 449 -3.09 8.58 22.81
C GLY A 449 -2.63 9.03 21.41
N VAL A 450 -2.93 8.23 20.38
CA VAL A 450 -2.59 8.57 18.99
C VAL A 450 -3.40 9.78 18.50
N ALA A 451 -4.69 9.85 18.82
CA ALA A 451 -5.54 10.98 18.46
C ALA A 451 -5.07 12.27 19.13
N ALA A 452 -4.70 12.23 20.42
CA ALA A 452 -4.13 13.36 21.14
C ALA A 452 -2.81 13.81 20.51
N MET A 453 -1.92 12.88 20.17
CA MET A 453 -0.67 13.19 19.48
C MET A 453 -0.92 13.84 18.11
N ALA A 454 -1.83 13.27 17.31
CA ALA A 454 -2.20 13.83 16.00
C ALA A 454 -2.80 15.24 16.13
N ALA A 455 -3.63 15.48 17.15
CA ALA A 455 -4.21 16.78 17.44
C ALA A 455 -3.14 17.81 17.86
N VAL A 456 -2.24 17.45 18.77
CA VAL A 456 -1.12 18.32 19.20
C VAL A 456 -0.22 18.67 18.02
N VAL A 457 0.18 17.68 17.21
CA VAL A 457 1.01 17.91 16.02
C VAL A 457 0.28 18.79 15.00
N GLY A 458 -1.01 18.51 14.74
CA GLY A 458 -1.84 19.30 13.83
C GLY A 458 -1.98 20.75 14.28
N PHE A 459 -2.25 20.97 15.57
CA PHE A 459 -2.36 22.30 16.16
C PHE A 459 -1.02 23.06 16.13
N ALA A 460 0.09 22.40 16.44
CA ALA A 460 1.42 23.01 16.37
C ALA A 460 1.82 23.40 14.94
N ARG A 461 1.34 22.68 13.92
CA ARG A 461 1.51 23.07 12.51
C ARG A 461 0.61 24.23 12.13
N TRP A 462 -0.65 24.20 12.57
CA TRP A 462 -1.58 25.29 12.37
C TRP A 462 -1.08 26.62 12.94
N ARG A 463 -0.48 26.63 14.14
CA ARG A 463 0.07 27.87 14.73
C ARG A 463 1.32 28.38 14.04
N ARG A 464 2.12 27.50 13.42
CA ARG A 464 3.36 27.90 12.73
C ARG A 464 3.11 28.57 11.38
N ARG A 465 1.90 28.49 10.84
CA ARG A 465 1.52 29.16 9.59
C ARG A 465 1.23 30.66 9.76
N SER A 466 0.95 31.10 10.98
CA SER A 466 0.53 32.48 11.29
C SER A 466 1.70 33.38 11.71
N HIS A 467 2.92 32.88 11.50
CA HIS A 467 4.21 33.56 11.70
C HIS A 467 5.02 33.34 10.43
#